data_AF-E6SU40-F1
#
_entry.id   AF-E6SU40-F1
#
_cell.length_a   1.000
_cell.length_b   1.000
_cell.length_c   1.000
_cell.angle_alpha   90.00
_cell.angle_beta   90.00
_cell.angle_gamma   90.00
#
_symmetry.space_group_name_H-M   'P 1'
#
loop_
_entity.id
_entity.type
_entity.pdbx_description
1 polymer ?
#
loop_
_entity_poly.entity_id
_entity_poly.type
_entity_poly.pdbx_seq_one_letter_code
_entity_poly.pdbx_strand_id
1 'polypeptide(L)'
;MKRYASHFLFLPRHGYLKQYVLEIGKNGIVRICPLSEEIENTEWLPGVIVLLDNDRHTAIPDLSKEIFPLFDREEKPVFLLSVPESVEEEIAYSVPYLLFPFDFTAMQPVSETRHKLLR
;
A
#
# COMPACT_ATOMS: atom_id res chain seq x y z
N MET A 1 -7.13 -10.31 -13.81
CA MET A 1 -6.24 -9.46 -13.00
C MET A 1 -6.98 -8.16 -12.72
N LYS A 2 -6.82 -7.60 -11.53
CA LYS A 2 -7.29 -6.26 -11.20
C LYS A 2 -6.10 -5.36 -10.94
N ARG A 3 -6.25 -4.09 -11.28
CA ARG A 3 -5.15 -3.13 -11.22
C ARG A 3 -5.62 -1.91 -10.46
N TYR A 4 -4.86 -1.55 -9.45
CA TYR A 4 -5.18 -0.45 -8.55
C TYR A 4 -4.03 0.53 -8.54
N ALA A 5 -4.34 1.81 -8.67
CA ALA A 5 -3.41 2.90 -8.42
C ALA A 5 -3.97 3.79 -7.32
N SER A 6 -3.09 4.42 -6.57
CA SER A 6 -3.47 5.46 -5.62
C SER A 6 -2.40 6.54 -5.58
N HIS A 7 -2.58 7.56 -4.73
CA HIS A 7 -1.63 8.66 -4.64
C HIS A 7 -0.25 8.14 -4.22
N PHE A 8 -0.24 7.23 -3.23
CA PHE A 8 0.96 6.54 -2.77
C PHE A 8 0.69 5.05 -2.54
N LEU A 9 1.73 4.26 -2.77
CA LEU A 9 1.89 2.90 -2.27
C LEU A 9 2.89 2.95 -1.11
N PHE A 10 2.46 2.58 0.09
CA PHE A 10 3.28 2.56 1.29
C PHE A 10 3.79 1.14 1.57
N LEU A 11 5.10 1.05 1.70
CA LEU A 11 5.86 -0.14 2.07
C LEU A 11 6.38 0.08 3.49
N PRO A 12 5.78 -0.52 4.53
CA PRO A 12 6.05 -0.17 5.93
C PRO A 12 7.54 -0.17 6.30
N ARG A 13 8.36 -1.04 5.73
CA ARG A 13 9.78 -1.15 6.06
C ARG A 13 10.70 -0.30 5.18
N HIS A 14 10.16 0.34 4.14
CA HIS A 14 10.98 0.99 3.09
C HIS A 14 10.57 2.44 2.85
N GLY A 15 9.28 2.74 2.70
CA GLY A 15 8.80 4.10 2.43
C GLY A 15 7.64 4.13 1.43
N TYR A 16 7.48 5.28 0.78
CA TYR A 16 6.37 5.58 -0.13
C TYR A 16 6.82 5.59 -1.59
N LEU A 17 6.06 4.91 -2.43
CA LEU A 17 6.16 4.98 -3.88
C LEU A 17 5.02 5.84 -4.41
N LYS A 18 5.33 6.82 -5.26
CA LYS A 18 4.35 7.74 -5.85
C LYS A 18 3.89 7.22 -7.21
N GLN A 19 2.57 7.17 -7.41
CA GLN A 19 1.96 6.78 -8.71
C GLN A 19 2.43 5.41 -9.21
N TYR A 20 2.35 4.40 -8.34
CA TYR A 20 2.56 3.01 -8.71
C TYR A 20 1.23 2.27 -8.84
N VAL A 21 1.21 1.31 -9.77
CA VAL A 21 0.11 0.37 -10.01
C VAL A 21 0.43 -0.94 -9.31
N LEU A 22 -0.56 -1.42 -8.57
CA LEU A 22 -0.58 -2.73 -7.96
C LEU A 22 -1.45 -3.65 -8.82
N GLU A 23 -0.85 -4.69 -9.40
CA GLU A 23 -1.57 -5.73 -10.12
C GLU A 23 -1.85 -6.93 -9.21
N ILE A 24 -3.13 -7.23 -9.00
CA ILE A 24 -3.60 -8.32 -8.15
C ILE A 24 -4.22 -9.42 -9.02
N GLY A 25 -3.74 -10.64 -8.79
CA GLY A 25 -4.24 -11.86 -9.39
C GLY A 25 -5.02 -12.73 -8.42
N LYS A 26 -5.32 -13.97 -8.84
CA LYS A 26 -6.11 -14.91 -8.04
C LYS A 26 -5.43 -15.31 -6.74
N ASN A 27 -4.10 -15.25 -6.70
CA ASN A 27 -3.26 -15.79 -5.64
C ASN A 27 -2.53 -14.72 -4.82
N GLY A 28 -2.81 -13.43 -5.06
CA GLY A 28 -2.10 -12.33 -4.41
C GLY A 28 -1.63 -11.28 -5.42
N ILE A 29 -0.68 -10.45 -5.00
CA ILE A 29 -0.08 -9.43 -5.85
C ILE A 29 0.86 -10.11 -6.86
N VAL A 30 0.68 -9.78 -8.14
CA VAL A 30 1.47 -10.33 -9.25
C VAL A 30 2.61 -9.39 -9.60
N ARG A 31 2.37 -8.07 -9.54
CA ARG A 31 3.34 -7.06 -9.98
C ARG A 31 3.08 -5.72 -9.32
N ILE A 32 4.16 -4.97 -9.08
CA ILE A 32 4.15 -3.55 -8.78
C ILE A 32 4.92 -2.85 -9.91
N CYS A 33 4.35 -1.80 -10.50
CA CYS A 33 5.01 -1.08 -11.60
C CYS A 33 4.62 0.40 -11.63
N PRO A 34 5.45 1.29 -12.18
CA PRO A 34 5.09 2.69 -12.35
C PRO A 34 3.84 2.86 -13.22
N LEU A 35 2.97 3.84 -12.88
CA LEU A 35 1.78 4.16 -13.66
C LEU A 35 2.10 4.63 -15.10
N SER A 36 3.32 5.09 -15.36
CA SER A 36 3.78 5.53 -16.68
C SER A 36 3.87 4.41 -17.73
N GLU A 37 3.82 3.13 -17.32
CA GLU A 37 3.87 1.99 -18.25
C GLU A 37 2.57 1.76 -19.06
N GLU A 38 1.74 2.81 -19.27
CA GLU A 38 0.47 2.79 -20.04
C GLU A 38 -0.42 1.56 -19.76
N ILE A 39 -0.89 1.45 -18.51
CA ILE A 39 -1.59 0.25 -18.05
C ILE A 39 -3.10 0.38 -18.18
N GLU A 40 -3.66 -0.28 -19.19
CA GLU A 40 -5.11 -0.33 -19.43
C GLU A 40 -5.89 -0.88 -18.22
N ASN A 41 -7.08 -0.31 -18.00
CA ASN A 41 -8.06 -0.73 -16.99
C ASN A 41 -7.58 -0.63 -15.53
N THR A 42 -6.70 0.33 -15.22
CA THR A 42 -6.28 0.63 -13.85
C THR A 42 -7.34 1.45 -13.12
N GLU A 43 -7.84 0.95 -11.99
CA GLU A 43 -8.76 1.67 -11.11
C GLU A 43 -7.98 2.64 -10.21
N TRP A 44 -8.32 3.93 -10.28
CA TRP A 44 -7.75 4.94 -9.40
C TRP A 44 -8.53 5.03 -8.08
N LEU A 45 -7.85 4.75 -6.98
CA LEU A 45 -8.41 4.78 -5.62
C LEU A 45 -7.95 6.03 -4.87
N PRO A 46 -8.85 6.73 -4.16
CA PRO A 46 -8.47 7.85 -3.32
C PRO A 46 -7.80 7.32 -2.04
N GLY A 47 -6.69 7.92 -1.61
CA GLY A 47 -5.96 7.52 -0.39
C GLY A 47 -4.54 6.99 -0.62
N VAL A 48 -4.16 6.01 0.20
CA VAL A 48 -2.86 5.32 0.17
C VAL A 48 -3.10 3.81 0.22
N ILE A 49 -2.39 3.04 -0.59
CA ILE A 49 -2.37 1.57 -0.49
C ILE A 49 -1.19 1.18 0.40
N VAL A 50 -1.42 0.40 1.46
CA VAL A 50 -0.35 -0.17 2.29
C VAL A 50 -0.19 -1.66 1.98
N LEU A 51 1.05 -2.12 1.85
CA LEU A 51 1.37 -3.56 1.72
C LEU A 51 1.79 -4.12 3.08
N LEU A 52 1.10 -5.17 3.49
CA LEU A 52 1.24 -5.80 4.81
C LEU A 52 1.68 -7.27 4.66
N ASP A 53 2.50 -7.81 5.56
CA ASP A 53 3.04 -9.17 5.45
C ASP A 53 2.03 -10.23 5.93
N ASN A 54 1.65 -11.22 5.12
CA ASN A 54 0.58 -12.18 5.44
C ASN A 54 0.67 -12.82 6.84
N ASP A 55 1.89 -13.13 7.29
CA ASP A 55 2.15 -13.90 8.51
C ASP A 55 1.74 -13.17 9.80
N ARG A 56 1.52 -11.85 9.75
CA ARG A 56 1.27 -11.03 10.95
C ARG A 56 -0.20 -10.69 11.19
N HIS A 57 -1.05 -10.74 10.16
CA HIS A 57 -2.33 -10.01 10.17
C HIS A 57 -3.59 -10.86 10.36
N THR A 58 -3.47 -12.17 10.59
CA THR A 58 -4.64 -13.07 10.71
C THR A 58 -5.25 -13.15 12.12
N ALA A 59 -4.66 -12.49 13.13
CA ALA A 59 -5.02 -12.68 14.54
C ALA A 59 -5.59 -11.43 15.26
N ILE A 60 -5.64 -10.25 14.63
CA ILE A 60 -6.03 -9.00 15.31
C ILE A 60 -7.45 -8.57 14.89
N PRO A 61 -8.39 -8.37 15.84
CA PRO A 61 -9.76 -7.96 15.54
C PRO A 61 -9.89 -6.55 14.94
N ASP A 62 -8.92 -5.67 15.23
CA ASP A 62 -8.87 -4.28 14.75
C ASP A 62 -7.52 -3.99 14.10
N LEU A 63 -7.45 -4.23 12.78
CA LEU A 63 -6.25 -4.03 11.96
C LEU A 63 -5.74 -2.58 11.99
N SER A 64 -6.59 -1.62 12.35
CA SER A 64 -6.20 -0.20 12.47
C SER A 64 -5.12 0.00 13.54
N LYS A 65 -5.17 -0.80 14.62
CA LYS A 65 -4.16 -0.76 15.70
C LYS A 65 -2.78 -1.24 15.26
N GLU A 66 -2.71 -1.97 14.16
CA GLU A 66 -1.45 -2.42 13.59
C GLU A 66 -0.98 -1.51 12.47
N ILE A 67 -1.90 -1.04 11.62
CA ILE A 67 -1.58 -0.17 10.49
C ILE A 67 -1.17 1.23 10.96
N PHE A 68 -1.91 1.87 11.86
CA PHE A 68 -1.71 3.29 12.17
C PHE A 68 -0.34 3.57 12.83
N PRO A 69 0.16 2.73 13.76
CA PRO A 69 1.51 2.91 14.29
C PRO A 69 2.63 2.82 13.24
N LEU A 70 2.37 2.26 12.05
CA LEU A 70 3.38 2.24 10.97
C LEU A 70 3.67 3.64 10.41
N PHE A 71 2.73 4.57 10.59
CA PHE A 71 2.83 5.97 10.16
C PHE A 71 3.40 6.86 11.27
N ASP A 72 3.27 6.47 12.54
CA ASP A 72 3.77 7.20 13.70
C ASP A 72 5.30 7.07 13.83
N ARG A 73 6.02 7.72 12.91
CA ARG A 73 7.49 7.82 12.92
C ARG A 73 7.88 9.26 13.17
N GLU A 74 8.81 9.46 14.11
CA GLU A 74 9.43 10.77 14.36
C GLU A 74 10.26 11.26 13.15
N GLU A 75 10.62 10.34 12.26
CA GLU A 75 11.39 10.60 11.05
C GLU A 75 10.51 11.05 9.88
N LYS A 76 11.08 11.90 9.02
CA LYS A 76 10.40 12.37 7.81
C LYS A 76 10.02 11.20 6.90
N PRO A 77 8.88 11.27 6.20
CA PRO A 77 8.47 10.23 5.25
C PRO A 77 9.53 10.06 4.16
N VAL A 78 9.94 8.81 3.94
CA VAL A 78 10.91 8.43 2.91
C VAL A 78 10.16 8.15 1.61
N PHE A 79 10.53 8.82 0.52
CA PHE A 79 9.98 8.56 -0.82
C PHE A 79 10.99 7.77 -1.64
N LEU A 80 10.54 6.65 -2.19
CA LEU A 80 11.33 5.73 -2.98
C LEU A 80 11.23 6.09 -4.47
N LEU A 81 12.32 5.89 -5.20
CA LEU A 81 12.37 6.06 -6.65
C LEU A 81 11.90 4.81 -7.41
N SER A 82 12.05 3.63 -6.79
CA SER A 82 11.68 2.34 -7.36
C SER A 82 11.32 1.33 -6.27
N VAL A 83 10.69 0.23 -6.66
CA VAL A 83 10.41 -0.90 -5.77
C VAL A 83 11.75 -1.50 -5.32
N PRO A 84 11.98 -1.69 -4.00
CA PRO A 84 13.17 -2.39 -3.52
C PRO A 84 13.14 -3.88 -3.91
N GLU A 85 14.30 -4.45 -4.24
CA GLU A 85 14.44 -5.86 -4.66
C GLU A 85 13.86 -6.85 -3.62
N SER A 86 14.12 -6.60 -2.33
CA SER A 86 13.56 -7.43 -1.25
C SER A 86 12.03 -7.45 -1.23
N VAL A 87 11.39 -6.38 -1.71
CA VAL A 87 9.93 -6.33 -1.79
C VAL A 87 9.47 -7.15 -2.97
N GLU A 88 10.12 -7.07 -4.14
CA GLU A 88 9.78 -7.86 -5.33
C GLU A 88 9.74 -9.36 -5.06
N GLU A 89 10.67 -9.87 -4.25
CA GLU A 89 10.74 -11.29 -3.85
C GLU A 89 9.56 -11.71 -2.95
N GLU A 90 9.00 -10.77 -2.17
CA GLU A 90 7.98 -11.05 -1.15
C GLU A 90 6.56 -10.57 -1.53
N ILE A 91 6.37 -9.80 -2.63
CA ILE A 91 5.09 -9.16 -2.95
C ILE A 91 3.93 -10.15 -3.02
N ALA A 92 4.19 -11.37 -3.50
CA ALA A 92 3.17 -12.39 -3.69
C ALA A 92 2.50 -12.80 -2.36
N TYR A 93 3.22 -12.62 -1.25
CA TYR A 93 2.73 -12.89 0.10
C TYR A 93 2.16 -11.65 0.79
N SER A 94 2.36 -10.45 0.24
CA SER A 94 1.83 -9.23 0.82
C SER A 94 0.31 -9.09 0.61
N VAL A 95 -0.35 -8.45 1.57
CA VAL A 95 -1.78 -8.19 1.60
C VAL A 95 -2.02 -6.68 1.44
N PRO A 96 -2.66 -6.24 0.35
CA PRO A 96 -2.86 -4.81 0.09
C PRO A 96 -4.13 -4.25 0.73
N TYR A 97 -4.00 -3.18 1.51
CA TYR A 97 -5.12 -2.45 2.07
C TYR A 97 -5.14 -1.00 1.57
N LEU A 98 -6.30 -0.53 1.12
CA LEU A 98 -6.55 0.88 0.88
C LEU A 98 -6.87 1.59 2.19
N LEU A 99 -6.21 2.70 2.47
CA LEU A 99 -6.49 3.62 3.56
C LEU A 99 -7.13 4.90 3.02
N PHE A 100 -8.36 5.20 3.45
CA PHE A 100 -9.08 6.40 3.05
C PHE A 100 -10.13 6.84 4.09
N PRO A 101 -10.29 8.16 4.36
CA PRO A 101 -9.47 9.29 3.92
C PRO A 101 -8.03 9.24 4.47
N PHE A 102 -7.12 10.09 3.96
CA PHE A 102 -5.73 10.15 4.38
C PHE A 102 -5.20 11.59 4.29
N ASP A 103 -4.41 12.04 5.27
CA ASP A 103 -3.77 13.35 5.23
C ASP A 103 -2.43 13.26 4.49
N PHE A 104 -2.42 13.72 3.24
CA PHE A 104 -1.22 13.75 2.40
C PHE A 104 -0.20 14.82 2.78
N THR A 105 -0.59 15.82 3.58
CA THR A 105 0.34 16.86 4.07
C THR A 105 1.15 16.32 5.23
N ALA A 106 0.48 15.70 6.20
CA ALA A 106 1.12 15.08 7.35
C ALA A 106 1.71 13.69 7.04
N MET A 107 1.27 13.06 5.95
CA MET A 107 1.53 11.65 5.62
C MET A 107 1.04 10.70 6.73
N GLN A 108 -0.19 10.94 7.21
CA GLN A 108 -0.80 10.19 8.33
C GLN A 108 -2.25 9.79 8.05
N PRO A 109 -2.73 8.66 8.62
CA PRO A 109 -4.15 8.42 8.76
C PRO A 109 -4.78 9.46 9.70
N VAL A 110 -6.05 9.76 9.47
CA VAL A 110 -6.90 10.62 10.30
C VAL A 110 -7.89 9.78 11.12
N SER A 111 -8.61 10.40 12.06
CA SER A 111 -9.59 9.72 12.91
C SER A 111 -10.64 8.91 12.13
N GLU A 112 -11.00 9.38 10.93
CA GLU A 112 -12.00 8.79 10.06
C GLU A 112 -11.42 7.77 9.08
N THR A 113 -10.09 7.60 9.03
CA THR A 113 -9.44 6.68 8.09
C THR A 113 -9.98 5.27 8.29
N ARG A 114 -10.48 4.68 7.21
CA ARG A 114 -10.89 3.28 7.14
C ARG A 114 -9.90 2.51 6.30
N HIS A 115 -9.81 1.21 6.55
CA HIS A 115 -9.04 0.28 5.75
C HIS A 115 -9.98 -0.63 4.93
N LYS A 116 -9.62 -0.88 3.67
CA LYS A 116 -10.32 -1.81 2.77
C LYS A 116 -9.32 -2.75 2.11
N LEU A 117 -9.50 -4.05 2.29
CA LEU A 117 -8.72 -5.06 1.59
C LEU A 117 -8.97 -4.99 0.07
N LEU A 118 -7.89 -4.97 -0.72
CA LEU A 118 -7.96 -5.05 -2.18
C LEU A 118 -7.80 -6.51 -2.64
N ARG A 119 -8.61 -6.93 -3.61
CA ARG A 119 -8.69 -8.30 -4.15
C ARG A 119 -9.01 -8.30 -5.62
#